data_AF-A0A2E7CIX6-F1
#
_entry.id   AF-A0A2E7CIX6-F1
#
_cell.length_a   1.000
_cell.length_b   1.000
_cell.length_c   1.000
_cell.angle_alpha   90.00
_cell.angle_beta   90.00
_cell.angle_gamma   90.00
#
_symmetry.space_group_name_H-M   'P 1'
#
loop_
_entity.id
_entity.type
_entity.pdbx_description
1 polymer ?
#
loop_
_entity_poly.entity_id
_entity_poly.type
_entity_poly.pdbx_seq_one_letter_code
_entity_poly.pdbx_strand_id
1 'polypeptide(L)'
;MMHVSFLSFLLSACGDVENKNDDGNIDNEDTGEVKYYPPGCFIVDGGDGYALLNDAIEVADEGSTITMLGCDSSHEELVVIQKSISIEGPGADMMTLSGPVNETTITIEGASNVSISGLNIDTTRTGIEIIGSDNVTLSDLTFSTGAYGIKSDGSTLSIDNSSFSFLQFGGMELKNSTTTLSNLIFDQNISSGIFIDGGTTTASNLTVNNTLPTDMDIPEDGYGIIVDGGGDLVVQEATFDANLFAGLYVVRGNLTLNDALISNSALASIFSDPNSGSVTLENVNAVDNLNYG
;
A
#
# COMPACT_ATOMS: atom_id res chain seq x y z
N MET A 1 -27.43 17.26 17.22
CA MET A 1 -26.57 18.19 18.00
C MET A 1 -25.69 17.34 18.88
N MET A 2 -24.50 17.02 18.38
CA MET A 2 -23.56 16.11 19.03
C MET A 2 -22.28 16.92 19.27
N HIS A 3 -21.98 17.16 20.54
CA HIS A 3 -20.75 17.84 20.97
C HIS A 3 -19.58 16.88 20.74
N VAL A 4 -18.73 17.19 19.77
CA VAL A 4 -17.42 16.57 19.61
C VAL A 4 -16.46 17.31 20.55
N SER A 5 -16.10 16.64 21.64
CA SER A 5 -15.13 17.13 22.61
C SER A 5 -13.73 16.95 22.02
N PHE A 6 -13.09 18.05 21.66
CA PHE A 6 -11.66 18.12 21.31
C PHE A 6 -10.84 17.74 22.55
N LEU A 7 -10.13 16.62 22.49
CA LEU A 7 -9.17 16.22 23.52
C LEU A 7 -7.81 16.84 23.15
N SER A 8 -7.51 17.99 23.75
CA SER A 8 -6.21 18.64 23.69
C SER A 8 -5.16 17.81 24.43
N PHE A 9 -4.13 17.35 23.72
CA PHE A 9 -2.92 16.84 24.37
C PHE A 9 -2.10 18.01 24.93
N LEU A 10 -2.06 18.07 26.26
CA LEU A 10 -1.14 18.91 27.03
C LEU A 10 0.27 18.30 26.95
N LEU A 11 1.17 18.98 26.25
CA LEU A 11 2.61 18.86 26.44
C LEU A 11 2.98 19.57 27.74
N SER A 12 3.46 18.81 28.73
CA SER A 12 4.26 19.36 29.82
C SER A 12 5.16 18.30 30.43
N ALA A 13 6.46 18.46 30.23
CA ALA A 13 7.46 18.19 31.25
C ALA A 13 8.72 19.00 30.92
N CYS A 14 8.81 20.20 31.51
CA CYS A 14 10.08 20.87 31.74
C CYS A 14 10.93 20.01 32.66
N GLY A 15 12.09 19.56 32.17
CA GLY A 15 13.21 19.15 33.01
C GLY A 15 14.24 20.27 33.01
N ASP A 16 14.50 20.85 34.18
CA ASP A 16 15.55 21.84 34.41
C ASP A 16 16.92 21.24 34.01
N VAL A 17 17.63 21.89 33.08
CA VAL A 17 19.02 21.58 32.78
C VAL A 17 19.90 22.66 33.41
N GLU A 18 20.73 22.22 34.35
CA GLU A 18 21.73 23.04 35.03
C GLU A 18 22.70 23.67 34.03
N ASN A 19 22.85 24.98 34.18
CA ASN A 19 23.77 25.84 33.43
C ASN A 19 25.23 25.48 33.79
N LYS A 20 25.88 24.65 32.98
CA LYS A 20 27.34 24.50 33.00
C LYS A 20 27.94 25.44 31.98
N ASN A 21 28.82 26.31 32.46
CA ASN A 21 29.64 27.19 31.64
C ASN A 21 30.41 26.34 30.63
N ASP A 22 30.13 26.55 29.35
CA ASP A 22 30.87 26.01 28.22
C ASP A 22 31.88 27.07 27.76
N ASP A 23 33.13 26.79 28.06
CA ASP A 23 34.34 27.54 27.74
C ASP A 23 34.83 27.25 26.32
N GLY A 24 33.92 27.28 25.34
CA GLY A 24 34.19 27.73 23.97
C GLY A 24 35.35 27.09 23.21
N ASN A 25 35.79 25.88 23.59
CA ASN A 25 36.78 25.13 22.85
C ASN A 25 36.06 23.99 22.13
N ILE A 26 35.64 24.28 20.89
CA ILE A 26 35.12 23.27 19.97
C ILE A 26 36.34 22.49 19.45
N ASP A 27 36.80 21.54 20.25
CA ASP A 27 37.66 20.47 19.78
C ASP A 27 36.80 19.56 18.91
N ASN A 28 36.90 19.77 17.60
CA ASN A 28 36.23 19.02 16.55
C ASN A 28 36.91 17.64 16.38
N GLU A 29 37.00 16.88 17.47
CA GLU A 29 37.42 15.48 17.44
C GLU A 29 36.18 14.63 17.09
N ASP A 30 35.84 14.65 15.80
CA ASP A 30 35.15 13.54 15.17
C ASP A 30 35.99 12.28 15.44
N THR A 31 35.64 11.54 16.48
CA THR A 31 36.40 10.36 16.92
C THR A 31 36.27 9.21 15.93
N GLY A 32 35.59 9.39 14.78
CA GLY A 32 35.50 8.39 13.72
C GLY A 32 35.04 7.04 14.24
N GLU A 33 34.12 7.05 15.22
CA GLU A 33 33.63 5.82 15.82
C GLU A 33 32.94 5.01 14.73
N VAL A 34 33.62 3.94 14.30
CA VAL A 34 33.15 3.07 13.22
C VAL A 34 31.84 2.45 13.68
N LYS A 35 30.74 2.84 13.05
CA LYS A 35 29.43 2.25 13.31
C LYS A 35 29.50 0.74 13.04
N TYR A 36 29.18 -0.05 14.05
CA TYR A 36 29.18 -1.51 13.95
C TYR A 36 27.80 -1.99 13.52
N TYR A 37 27.76 -2.73 12.40
CA TYR A 37 26.55 -3.37 11.90
C TYR A 37 26.62 -4.88 12.15
N PRO A 38 25.67 -5.47 12.90
CA PRO A 38 25.68 -6.91 13.14
C PRO A 38 25.48 -7.71 11.83
N PRO A 39 26.24 -8.80 11.61
CA PRO A 39 26.11 -9.60 10.41
C PRO A 39 24.77 -10.35 10.37
N GLY A 40 24.18 -10.50 9.19
CA GLY A 40 22.91 -11.21 9.00
C GLY A 40 22.59 -11.56 7.56
N CYS A 41 21.29 -11.64 7.24
CA CYS A 41 20.78 -12.23 6.00
C CYS A 41 20.40 -11.22 4.90
N PHE A 42 20.39 -9.92 5.20
CA PHE A 42 20.13 -8.87 4.22
C PHE A 42 21.44 -8.53 3.50
N ILE A 43 21.62 -9.00 2.27
CA ILE A 43 22.87 -8.88 1.51
C ILE A 43 22.79 -7.70 0.55
N VAL A 44 23.72 -6.74 0.65
CA VAL A 44 23.80 -5.59 -0.27
C VAL A 44 24.73 -5.94 -1.43
N ASP A 45 24.21 -5.95 -2.66
CA ASP A 45 24.95 -6.18 -3.90
C ASP A 45 25.84 -7.44 -3.91
N GLY A 46 25.42 -8.49 -3.19
CA GLY A 46 26.18 -9.73 -3.02
C GLY A 46 27.40 -9.63 -2.09
N GLY A 47 27.56 -8.51 -1.38
CA GLY A 47 28.62 -8.23 -0.42
C GLY A 47 28.32 -8.73 0.99
N ASP A 48 28.54 -7.86 1.98
CA ASP A 48 28.29 -8.17 3.39
C ASP A 48 26.79 -8.29 3.68
N GLY A 49 26.48 -9.14 4.67
CA GLY A 49 25.11 -9.35 5.14
C GLY A 49 24.84 -8.64 6.45
N TYR A 50 23.65 -8.08 6.59
CA TYR A 50 23.22 -7.28 7.75
C TYR A 50 22.07 -7.99 8.49
N ALA A 51 22.02 -7.83 9.82
CA ALA A 51 20.96 -8.41 10.65
C ALA A 51 19.64 -7.65 10.57
N LEU A 52 19.67 -6.36 10.25
CA LEU A 52 18.49 -5.50 10.10
C LEU A 52 18.42 -4.97 8.67
N LEU A 53 17.21 -4.84 8.15
CA LEU A 53 16.98 -4.33 6.80
C LEU A 53 17.30 -2.83 6.73
N ASN A 54 16.98 -2.04 7.77
CA ASN A 54 17.38 -0.63 7.77
C ASN A 54 18.90 -0.45 7.80
N ASP A 55 19.65 -1.35 8.44
CA ASP A 55 21.12 -1.29 8.41
C ASP A 55 21.64 -1.53 6.99
N ALA A 56 21.09 -2.54 6.29
CA ALA A 56 21.39 -2.79 4.87
C ALA A 56 21.02 -1.60 3.99
N ILE A 57 19.86 -0.98 4.24
CA ILE A 57 19.44 0.22 3.51
C ILE A 57 20.40 1.36 3.78
N GLU A 58 20.80 1.61 5.03
CA GLU A 58 21.68 2.71 5.39
C GLU A 58 23.01 2.65 4.63
N VAL A 59 23.62 1.46 4.56
CA VAL A 59 24.91 1.26 3.90
C VAL A 59 24.83 1.18 2.37
N ALA A 60 23.66 0.86 1.81
CA ALA A 60 23.47 0.70 0.37
C ALA A 60 23.65 2.03 -0.37
N ASP A 61 24.30 1.97 -1.53
CA ASP A 61 24.40 3.12 -2.42
C ASP A 61 23.08 3.30 -3.20
N GLU A 62 22.90 4.47 -3.83
CA GLU A 62 21.78 4.71 -4.74
C GLU A 62 21.81 3.69 -5.91
N GLY A 63 20.70 2.99 -6.11
CA GLY A 63 20.51 1.95 -7.12
C GLY A 63 20.99 0.56 -6.70
N SER A 64 21.45 0.37 -5.47
CA SER A 64 21.85 -0.94 -4.95
C SER A 64 20.66 -1.90 -4.80
N THR A 65 20.96 -3.20 -4.86
CA THR A 65 20.01 -4.28 -4.57
C THR A 65 20.32 -4.91 -3.22
N ILE A 66 19.28 -5.06 -2.39
CA ILE A 66 19.31 -5.77 -1.12
C ILE A 66 18.55 -7.09 -1.31
N THR A 67 19.26 -8.21 -1.26
CA THR A 67 18.68 -9.55 -1.38
C THR A 67 18.58 -10.22 -0.01
N MET A 68 17.46 -10.87 0.27
CA MET A 68 17.25 -11.62 1.51
C MET A 68 17.68 -13.09 1.35
N LEU A 69 18.87 -13.45 1.85
CA LEU A 69 19.42 -14.80 1.70
C LEU A 69 19.57 -15.50 3.05
N GLY A 70 18.80 -16.58 3.24
CA GLY A 70 18.87 -17.39 4.46
C GLY A 70 18.29 -16.69 5.69
N CYS A 71 17.41 -15.71 5.49
CA CYS A 71 16.63 -15.12 6.58
C CYS A 71 15.71 -16.17 7.22
N ASP A 72 15.42 -15.98 8.50
CA ASP A 72 14.31 -16.66 9.14
C ASP A 72 13.01 -16.34 8.40
N SER A 73 11.99 -17.20 8.49
CA SER A 73 10.73 -17.02 7.75
C SER A 73 9.91 -15.78 8.15
N SER A 74 10.32 -15.09 9.22
CA SER A 74 9.66 -13.91 9.75
C SER A 74 10.70 -12.91 10.25
N HIS A 75 10.51 -11.63 9.93
CA HIS A 75 11.31 -10.52 10.45
C HIS A 75 10.40 -9.36 10.82
N GLU A 76 10.59 -8.78 11.99
CA GLU A 76 9.80 -7.62 12.44
C GLU A 76 10.66 -6.37 12.40
N GLU A 77 10.28 -5.40 11.57
CA GLU A 77 10.99 -4.13 11.44
C GLU A 77 10.10 -3.07 10.78
N LEU A 78 10.23 -1.82 11.22
CA LEU A 78 9.69 -0.66 10.50
C LEU A 78 10.75 -0.21 9.51
N VAL A 79 10.44 -0.21 8.21
CA VAL A 79 11.39 0.10 7.15
C VAL A 79 11.10 1.48 6.55
N VAL A 80 12.13 2.32 6.42
CA VAL A 80 12.02 3.64 5.77
C VAL A 80 12.97 3.72 4.58
N ILE A 81 12.42 4.03 3.41
CA ILE A 81 13.16 4.14 2.15
C ILE A 81 13.06 5.57 1.63
N GLN A 82 14.19 6.27 1.60
CA GLN A 82 14.32 7.66 1.14
C GLN A 82 15.35 7.81 0.01
N LYS A 83 15.73 6.69 -0.63
CA LYS A 83 16.70 6.62 -1.73
C LYS A 83 16.33 5.52 -2.72
N SER A 84 16.91 5.55 -3.91
CA SER A 84 16.75 4.50 -4.92
C SER A 84 17.43 3.23 -4.44
N ILE A 85 16.65 2.17 -4.28
CA ILE A 85 17.13 0.83 -3.96
C ILE A 85 16.15 -0.22 -4.48
N SER A 86 16.64 -1.44 -4.66
CA SER A 86 15.83 -2.63 -4.92
C SER A 86 15.88 -3.56 -3.71
N ILE A 87 14.75 -4.06 -3.24
CA ILE A 87 14.64 -5.08 -2.19
C ILE A 87 14.05 -6.34 -2.81
N GLU A 88 14.79 -7.44 -2.75
CA GLU A 88 14.42 -8.73 -3.33
C GLU A 88 14.28 -9.78 -2.22
N GLY A 89 13.03 -10.14 -1.93
CA GLY A 89 12.69 -11.24 -1.04
C GLY A 89 12.90 -12.61 -1.70
N PRO A 90 12.94 -13.69 -0.90
CA PRO A 90 13.10 -15.06 -1.41
C PRO A 90 11.81 -15.63 -2.04
N GLY A 91 10.71 -14.88 -2.02
CA GLY A 91 9.37 -15.29 -2.41
C GLY A 91 8.37 -15.09 -1.27
N ALA A 92 7.14 -14.67 -1.59
CA ALA A 92 6.15 -14.29 -0.59
C ALA A 92 5.79 -15.45 0.38
N ASP A 93 5.83 -16.70 -0.07
CA ASP A 93 5.57 -17.87 0.79
C ASP A 93 6.73 -18.20 1.75
N MET A 94 7.90 -17.57 1.57
CA MET A 94 9.12 -17.90 2.30
C MET A 94 9.48 -16.89 3.37
N MET A 95 9.11 -15.62 3.20
CA MET A 95 9.51 -14.54 4.09
C MET A 95 8.34 -13.62 4.39
N THR A 96 8.04 -13.47 5.68
CA THR A 96 7.12 -12.46 6.19
C THR A 96 7.89 -11.30 6.78
N LEU A 97 7.68 -10.10 6.24
CA LEU A 97 8.10 -8.85 6.87
C LEU A 97 6.91 -8.26 7.63
N SER A 98 7.06 -8.18 8.95
CA SER A 98 6.03 -7.68 9.85
C SER A 98 6.37 -6.27 10.33
N GLY A 99 5.42 -5.36 10.24
CA GLY A 99 5.53 -4.05 10.88
C GLY A 99 5.25 -4.15 12.38
N PRO A 100 5.85 -3.29 13.22
CA PRO A 100 5.46 -3.17 14.63
C PRO A 100 3.96 -2.87 14.79
N VAL A 101 3.40 -3.20 15.95
CA VAL A 101 1.98 -2.97 16.24
C VAL A 101 1.62 -1.50 16.12
N ASN A 102 0.55 -1.21 15.37
CA ASN A 102 0.05 0.13 15.03
C ASN A 102 0.99 0.99 14.17
N GLU A 103 1.97 0.40 13.50
CA GLU A 103 2.87 1.08 12.57
C GLU A 103 2.71 0.59 11.12
N THR A 104 3.06 1.45 10.16
CA THR A 104 3.23 1.08 8.76
C THR A 104 4.49 0.22 8.62
N THR A 105 4.44 -0.91 7.88
CA THR A 105 5.59 -1.81 7.75
C THR A 105 6.71 -1.19 6.92
N ILE A 106 6.40 -0.68 5.71
CA ILE A 106 7.36 -0.01 4.83
C ILE A 106 6.83 1.38 4.47
N THR A 107 7.66 2.41 4.64
CA THR A 107 7.39 3.76 4.16
C THR A 107 8.40 4.13 3.07
N ILE A 108 7.91 4.52 1.89
CA ILE A 108 8.71 5.08 0.79
C ILE A 108 8.36 6.56 0.68
N GLU A 109 9.32 7.43 0.99
CA GLU A 109 9.08 8.88 1.10
C GLU A 109 10.07 9.66 0.25
N GLY A 110 9.56 10.38 -0.76
CA GLY A 110 10.37 11.22 -1.64
C GLY A 110 11.45 10.48 -2.44
N ALA A 111 11.41 9.14 -2.47
CA ALA A 111 12.39 8.31 -3.16
C ALA A 111 11.99 8.12 -4.63
N SER A 112 12.95 7.74 -5.46
CA SER A 112 12.68 7.38 -6.85
C SER A 112 13.36 6.08 -7.23
N ASN A 113 12.80 5.36 -8.20
CA ASN A 113 13.35 4.08 -8.67
C ASN A 113 13.55 3.09 -7.51
N VAL A 114 12.49 2.91 -6.73
CA VAL A 114 12.44 1.91 -5.66
C VAL A 114 11.75 0.67 -6.21
N SER A 115 12.31 -0.52 -5.99
CA SER A 115 11.60 -1.77 -6.27
C SER A 115 11.54 -2.68 -5.05
N ILE A 116 10.40 -3.31 -4.81
CA ILE A 116 10.24 -4.28 -3.72
C ILE A 116 9.53 -5.51 -4.29
N SER A 117 10.10 -6.69 -4.06
CA SER A 117 9.48 -7.92 -4.54
C SER A 117 9.63 -9.13 -3.62
N GLY A 118 8.74 -10.11 -3.80
CA GLY A 118 8.90 -11.44 -3.23
C GLY A 118 8.74 -11.51 -1.71
N LEU A 119 7.82 -10.72 -1.13
CA LEU A 119 7.58 -10.64 0.31
C LEU A 119 6.11 -10.88 0.64
N ASN A 120 5.86 -11.60 1.74
CA ASN A 120 4.60 -11.48 2.46
C ASN A 120 4.72 -10.33 3.44
N ILE A 121 3.79 -9.38 3.40
CA ILE A 121 3.74 -8.22 4.30
C ILE A 121 2.61 -8.45 5.28
N ASP A 122 2.95 -8.54 6.56
CA ASP A 122 2.00 -8.60 7.67
C ASP A 122 2.05 -7.27 8.43
N THR A 123 0.88 -6.73 8.72
CA THR A 123 0.77 -5.47 9.43
C THR A 123 -0.53 -5.39 10.20
N THR A 124 -0.54 -4.51 11.19
CA THR A 124 -1.78 -4.09 11.88
C THR A 124 -2.32 -2.76 11.32
N ARG A 125 -1.58 -2.10 10.41
CA ARG A 125 -1.94 -0.82 9.77
C ARG A 125 -1.72 -0.92 8.26
N THR A 126 -0.90 -0.06 7.67
CA THR A 126 -0.61 -0.07 6.24
C THR A 126 0.59 -0.97 5.98
N GLY A 127 0.51 -1.82 4.96
CA GLY A 127 1.66 -2.64 4.57
C GLY A 127 2.77 -1.77 3.99
N ILE A 128 2.47 -1.07 2.89
CA ILE A 128 3.39 -0.14 2.24
C ILE A 128 2.71 1.22 2.06
N GLU A 129 3.32 2.28 2.58
CA GLU A 129 2.88 3.66 2.35
C GLU A 129 3.89 4.40 1.46
N ILE A 130 3.40 5.03 0.40
CA ILE A 130 4.21 5.67 -0.64
C ILE A 130 3.79 7.14 -0.75
N ILE A 131 4.72 8.05 -0.53
CA ILE A 131 4.45 9.48 -0.43
C ILE A 131 5.40 10.23 -1.36
N GLY A 132 4.84 10.96 -2.33
CA GLY A 132 5.59 11.83 -3.23
C GLY A 132 6.78 11.15 -3.92
N SER A 133 6.62 9.88 -4.30
CA SER A 133 7.70 9.05 -4.85
C SER A 133 7.46 8.71 -6.32
N ASP A 134 8.52 8.53 -7.09
CA ASP A 134 8.43 8.32 -8.53
C ASP A 134 9.08 7.01 -8.98
N ASN A 135 8.46 6.35 -9.96
CA ASN A 135 8.95 5.08 -10.50
C ASN A 135 9.13 4.01 -9.42
N VAL A 136 8.11 3.82 -8.57
CA VAL A 136 8.09 2.73 -7.58
C VAL A 136 7.52 1.46 -8.22
N THR A 137 8.21 0.33 -8.11
CA THR A 137 7.74 -0.96 -8.64
C THR A 137 7.55 -1.96 -7.51
N LEU A 138 6.36 -2.52 -7.39
CA LEU A 138 6.03 -3.54 -6.41
C LEU A 138 5.60 -4.81 -7.14
N SER A 139 6.21 -5.96 -6.85
CA SER A 139 5.81 -7.22 -7.50
C SER A 139 5.87 -8.42 -6.58
N ASP A 140 5.08 -9.45 -6.88
CA ASP A 140 5.15 -10.73 -6.17
C ASP A 140 4.96 -10.57 -4.66
N LEU A 141 4.02 -9.70 -4.27
CA LEU A 141 3.72 -9.39 -2.87
C LEU A 141 2.42 -10.05 -2.42
N THR A 142 2.39 -10.45 -1.16
CA THR A 142 1.17 -10.91 -0.50
C THR A 142 0.88 -10.03 0.71
N PHE A 143 -0.37 -9.60 0.85
CA PHE A 143 -0.89 -8.88 2.02
C PHE A 143 -2.06 -9.68 2.58
N SER A 144 -2.01 -10.07 3.85
CA SER A 144 -3.01 -10.98 4.43
C SER A 144 -3.80 -10.40 5.61
N THR A 145 -3.40 -9.24 6.12
CA THR A 145 -3.94 -8.60 7.33
C THR A 145 -3.52 -7.13 7.34
N GLY A 146 -4.29 -6.28 8.03
CA GLY A 146 -3.99 -4.86 8.18
C GLY A 146 -5.18 -3.95 7.88
N ALA A 147 -4.91 -2.65 7.86
CA ALA A 147 -5.84 -1.62 7.40
C ALA A 147 -5.88 -1.56 5.87
N TYR A 148 -4.73 -1.25 5.25
CA TYR A 148 -4.54 -1.24 3.80
C TYR A 148 -3.29 -2.02 3.44
N GLY A 149 -3.29 -2.70 2.29
CA GLY A 149 -2.09 -3.33 1.76
C GLY A 149 -1.11 -2.26 1.29
N ILE A 150 -1.57 -1.40 0.37
CA ILE A 150 -0.79 -0.28 -0.15
C ILE A 150 -1.57 1.02 -0.06
N LYS A 151 -0.92 2.09 0.42
CA LYS A 151 -1.40 3.47 0.30
C LYS A 151 -0.42 4.28 -0.51
N SER A 152 -0.93 5.11 -1.42
CA SER A 152 -0.12 6.01 -2.24
C SER A 152 -0.73 7.41 -2.26
N ASP A 153 0.05 8.45 -1.97
CA ASP A 153 -0.33 9.86 -2.14
C ASP A 153 0.68 10.58 -3.05
N GLY A 154 0.20 11.08 -4.19
CA GLY A 154 0.99 11.90 -5.12
C GLY A 154 2.21 11.19 -5.71
N SER A 155 2.10 9.89 -6.04
CA SER A 155 3.23 9.07 -6.50
C SER A 155 3.01 8.41 -7.86
N THR A 156 4.09 7.96 -8.49
CA THR A 156 4.07 7.17 -9.73
C THR A 156 4.54 5.74 -9.45
N LEU A 157 3.67 4.75 -9.67
CA LEU A 157 3.96 3.36 -9.30
C LEU A 157 3.36 2.29 -10.22
N SER A 158 4.05 1.16 -10.31
CA SER A 158 3.60 -0.05 -10.99
C SER A 158 3.49 -1.20 -10.00
N ILE A 159 2.38 -1.93 -10.01
CA ILE A 159 2.13 -3.07 -9.12
C ILE A 159 1.74 -4.27 -9.96
N ASP A 160 2.49 -5.37 -9.80
CA ASP A 160 2.29 -6.59 -10.57
C ASP A 160 2.23 -7.85 -9.71
N ASN A 161 1.50 -8.86 -10.18
CA ASN A 161 1.51 -10.22 -9.63
C ASN A 161 1.40 -10.28 -8.09
N SER A 162 0.47 -9.53 -7.52
CA SER A 162 0.35 -9.39 -6.06
C SER A 162 -1.07 -9.70 -5.57
N SER A 163 -1.19 -10.14 -4.32
CA SER A 163 -2.45 -10.55 -3.71
C SER A 163 -2.74 -9.80 -2.42
N PHE A 164 -4.02 -9.45 -2.22
CA PHE A 164 -4.51 -8.61 -1.13
C PHE A 164 -5.73 -9.27 -0.51
N SER A 165 -5.61 -9.70 0.75
CA SER A 165 -6.70 -10.39 1.42
C SER A 165 -6.90 -9.93 2.86
N PHE A 166 -8.17 -9.91 3.28
CA PHE A 166 -8.61 -9.64 4.65
C PHE A 166 -8.16 -8.27 5.23
N LEU A 167 -7.96 -7.26 4.39
CA LEU A 167 -7.59 -5.91 4.81
C LEU A 167 -8.84 -5.12 5.22
N GLN A 168 -8.74 -4.37 6.33
CA GLN A 168 -9.90 -3.79 7.02
C GLN A 168 -10.53 -2.57 6.33
N PHE A 169 -9.74 -1.77 5.62
CA PHE A 169 -10.22 -0.58 4.91
C PHE A 169 -10.03 -0.69 3.39
N GLY A 170 -9.24 -1.66 2.96
CA GLY A 170 -9.25 -2.17 1.60
C GLY A 170 -7.91 -2.71 1.14
N GLY A 171 -7.86 -3.24 -0.07
CA GLY A 171 -6.60 -3.68 -0.69
C GLY A 171 -5.63 -2.53 -0.89
N MET A 172 -6.12 -1.47 -1.55
CA MET A 172 -5.31 -0.30 -1.88
C MET A 172 -6.08 1.02 -1.75
N GLU A 173 -5.37 2.07 -1.35
CA GLU A 173 -5.81 3.47 -1.46
C GLU A 173 -4.82 4.25 -2.33
N LEU A 174 -5.31 4.81 -3.43
CA LEU A 174 -4.53 5.51 -4.46
C LEU A 174 -5.02 6.94 -4.59
N LYS A 175 -4.28 7.87 -3.99
CA LYS A 175 -4.65 9.28 -3.93
C LYS A 175 -3.73 10.11 -4.81
N ASN A 176 -4.31 10.89 -5.72
CA ASN A 176 -3.59 11.77 -6.66
C ASN A 176 -2.38 11.11 -7.35
N SER A 177 -2.43 9.79 -7.56
CA SER A 177 -1.30 8.98 -8.01
C SER A 177 -1.46 8.56 -9.48
N THR A 178 -0.34 8.31 -10.15
CA THR A 178 -0.32 7.69 -11.49
C THR A 178 0.09 6.23 -11.35
N THR A 179 -0.82 5.31 -11.62
CA THR A 179 -0.65 3.89 -11.28
C THR A 179 -0.87 2.98 -12.48
N THR A 180 -0.02 1.96 -12.58
CA THR A 180 -0.22 0.82 -13.48
C THR A 180 -0.36 -0.45 -12.65
N LEU A 181 -1.47 -1.16 -12.82
CA LEU A 181 -1.82 -2.35 -12.05
C LEU A 181 -1.95 -3.55 -12.99
N SER A 182 -1.32 -4.67 -12.68
CA SER A 182 -1.45 -5.89 -13.49
C SER A 182 -1.44 -7.16 -12.66
N ASN A 183 -2.24 -8.14 -13.06
CA ASN A 183 -2.24 -9.49 -12.48
C ASN A 183 -2.46 -9.46 -10.95
N LEU A 184 -3.44 -8.69 -10.49
CA LEU A 184 -3.70 -8.51 -9.06
C LEU A 184 -4.94 -9.26 -8.62
N ILE A 185 -4.88 -9.80 -7.40
CA ILE A 185 -6.00 -10.50 -6.76
C ILE A 185 -6.35 -9.77 -5.47
N PHE A 186 -7.61 -9.37 -5.34
CA PHE A 186 -8.20 -8.83 -4.12
C PHE A 186 -9.29 -9.79 -3.69
N ASP A 187 -9.18 -10.31 -2.48
CA ASP A 187 -10.16 -11.27 -1.96
C ASP A 187 -10.52 -10.97 -0.52
N GLN A 188 -11.82 -10.87 -0.23
CA GLN A 188 -12.32 -10.73 1.15
C GLN A 188 -11.77 -9.49 1.89
N ASN A 189 -11.45 -8.42 1.16
CA ASN A 189 -11.13 -7.13 1.77
C ASN A 189 -12.41 -6.44 2.26
N ILE A 190 -12.31 -5.75 3.38
CA ILE A 190 -13.40 -4.96 3.97
C ILE A 190 -13.36 -3.55 3.38
N SER A 191 -14.54 -2.96 3.23
CA SER A 191 -14.82 -1.67 2.61
C SER A 191 -14.59 -1.63 1.10
N SER A 192 -13.36 -1.87 0.62
CA SER A 192 -13.08 -1.86 -0.81
C SER A 192 -11.94 -2.79 -1.25
N GLY A 193 -11.93 -3.23 -2.50
CA GLY A 193 -10.73 -3.82 -3.12
C GLY A 193 -9.70 -2.74 -3.41
N ILE A 194 -10.10 -1.73 -4.19
CA ILE A 194 -9.26 -0.57 -4.53
C ILE A 194 -10.08 0.72 -4.35
N PHE A 195 -9.52 1.69 -3.66
CA PHE A 195 -10.05 3.05 -3.58
C PHE A 195 -9.14 4.03 -4.31
N ILE A 196 -9.68 4.74 -5.30
CA ILE A 196 -8.99 5.77 -6.09
C ILE A 196 -9.59 7.13 -5.75
N ASP A 197 -8.77 8.05 -5.23
CA ASP A 197 -9.15 9.44 -4.91
C ASP A 197 -8.28 10.41 -5.74
N GLY A 198 -8.75 10.73 -6.96
CA GLY A 198 -7.98 11.49 -7.93
C GLY A 198 -6.88 10.68 -8.64
N GLY A 199 -6.08 11.34 -9.49
CA GLY A 199 -5.01 10.71 -10.25
C GLY A 199 -5.49 9.90 -11.46
N THR A 200 -4.60 9.07 -12.02
CA THR A 200 -4.87 8.22 -13.19
C THR A 200 -4.41 6.80 -12.93
N THR A 201 -5.29 5.83 -13.08
CA THR A 201 -5.02 4.41 -12.88
C THR A 201 -5.33 3.63 -14.15
N THR A 202 -4.38 2.83 -14.62
CA THR A 202 -4.62 1.82 -15.65
C THR A 202 -4.43 0.45 -15.04
N ALA A 203 -5.41 -0.44 -15.22
CA ALA A 203 -5.35 -1.78 -14.68
C ALA A 203 -5.66 -2.86 -15.71
N SER A 204 -5.02 -4.02 -15.56
CA SER A 204 -5.24 -5.19 -16.41
C SER A 204 -5.20 -6.48 -15.61
N ASN A 205 -5.91 -7.53 -16.05
CA ASN A 205 -5.89 -8.84 -15.40
C ASN A 205 -6.19 -8.77 -13.90
N LEU A 206 -7.23 -8.01 -13.56
CA LEU A 206 -7.66 -7.84 -12.17
C LEU A 206 -8.69 -8.89 -11.78
N THR A 207 -8.55 -9.44 -10.59
CA THR A 207 -9.61 -10.21 -9.93
C THR A 207 -9.95 -9.56 -8.61
N VAL A 208 -11.19 -9.08 -8.45
CA VAL A 208 -11.67 -8.45 -7.22
C VAL A 208 -12.90 -9.18 -6.73
N ASN A 209 -12.74 -9.94 -5.66
CA ASN A 209 -13.76 -10.85 -5.19
C ASN A 209 -14.11 -10.64 -3.72
N ASN A 210 -15.37 -10.95 -3.40
CA ASN A 210 -15.85 -11.09 -2.03
C ASN A 210 -15.61 -9.86 -1.14
N THR A 211 -15.60 -8.64 -1.68
CA THR A 211 -15.42 -7.46 -0.81
C THR A 211 -16.60 -7.32 0.15
N LEU A 212 -16.29 -7.04 1.42
CA LEU A 212 -17.24 -7.03 2.53
C LEU A 212 -17.48 -5.61 3.04
N PRO A 213 -18.66 -5.29 3.56
CA PRO A 213 -18.91 -4.02 4.20
C PRO A 213 -18.22 -3.95 5.56
N THR A 214 -17.94 -2.74 6.02
CA THR A 214 -17.49 -2.46 7.38
C THR A 214 -18.58 -2.81 8.41
N ASP A 215 -19.86 -2.60 8.06
CA ASP A 215 -21.02 -2.96 8.86
C ASP A 215 -21.95 -3.90 8.07
N MET A 216 -22.07 -5.15 8.51
CA MET A 216 -22.92 -6.16 7.87
C MET A 216 -24.42 -5.92 8.07
N ASP A 217 -24.82 -5.20 9.12
CA ASP A 217 -26.23 -4.91 9.39
C ASP A 217 -26.73 -3.74 8.53
N ILE A 218 -25.83 -2.83 8.16
CA ILE A 218 -26.11 -1.65 7.34
C ILE A 218 -25.00 -1.52 6.28
N PRO A 219 -25.04 -2.33 5.20
CA PRO A 219 -23.99 -2.28 4.19
C PRO A 219 -24.03 -0.94 3.47
N GLU A 220 -23.01 -0.09 3.71
CA GLU A 220 -22.77 1.18 3.04
C GLU A 220 -21.52 1.12 2.13
N ASP A 221 -20.75 0.04 2.26
CA ASP A 221 -19.52 -0.26 1.54
C ASP A 221 -19.38 -1.77 1.25
N GLY A 222 -18.21 -2.22 0.83
CA GLY A 222 -18.00 -3.56 0.26
C GLY A 222 -17.95 -3.52 -1.26
N TYR A 223 -17.21 -2.54 -1.80
CA TYR A 223 -17.06 -2.31 -3.23
C TYR A 223 -15.85 -3.06 -3.79
N GLY A 224 -15.93 -3.56 -5.01
CA GLY A 224 -14.74 -4.04 -5.70
C GLY A 224 -13.75 -2.89 -5.92
N ILE A 225 -14.18 -1.86 -6.66
CA ILE A 225 -13.40 -0.62 -6.86
C ILE A 225 -14.28 0.61 -6.63
N ILE A 226 -13.72 1.63 -5.95
CA ILE A 226 -14.32 2.96 -5.82
C ILE A 226 -13.44 3.98 -6.56
N VAL A 227 -14.06 4.83 -7.38
CA VAL A 227 -13.43 5.99 -8.03
C VAL A 227 -14.08 7.28 -7.53
N ASP A 228 -13.31 8.10 -6.84
CA ASP A 228 -13.68 9.42 -6.35
C ASP A 228 -12.59 10.46 -6.67
N GLY A 229 -12.76 11.70 -6.20
CA GLY A 229 -11.74 12.75 -6.26
C GLY A 229 -11.49 13.31 -7.66
N GLY A 230 -12.29 12.93 -8.65
CA GLY A 230 -12.02 13.19 -10.05
C GLY A 230 -10.98 12.25 -10.66
N GLY A 231 -10.78 11.06 -10.09
CA GLY A 231 -9.87 10.04 -10.61
C GLY A 231 -10.28 9.53 -11.99
N ASP A 232 -9.30 9.08 -12.76
CA ASP A 232 -9.51 8.44 -14.06
C ASP A 232 -9.03 6.99 -14.01
N LEU A 233 -9.95 6.05 -14.20
CA LEU A 233 -9.68 4.62 -14.13
C LEU A 233 -9.96 3.97 -15.50
N VAL A 234 -8.95 3.30 -16.04
CA VAL A 234 -9.09 2.40 -17.20
C VAL A 234 -8.81 0.98 -16.75
N VAL A 235 -9.74 0.06 -16.95
CA VAL A 235 -9.61 -1.35 -16.60
C VAL A 235 -9.82 -2.22 -17.84
N GLN A 236 -8.93 -3.18 -18.04
CA GLN A 236 -8.96 -4.17 -19.11
C GLN A 236 -8.93 -5.58 -18.50
N GLU A 237 -9.68 -6.53 -19.06
CA GLU A 237 -9.58 -7.96 -18.66
C GLU A 237 -9.73 -8.16 -17.14
N ALA A 238 -10.89 -7.81 -16.59
CA ALA A 238 -11.13 -7.86 -15.16
C ALA A 238 -12.32 -8.74 -14.77
N THR A 239 -12.21 -9.40 -13.63
CA THR A 239 -13.31 -10.15 -12.99
C THR A 239 -13.65 -9.52 -11.66
N PHE A 240 -14.93 -9.22 -11.47
CA PHE A 240 -15.51 -8.74 -10.23
C PHE A 240 -16.56 -9.75 -9.79
N ASP A 241 -16.31 -10.52 -8.72
CA ASP A 241 -17.23 -11.57 -8.30
C ASP A 241 -17.63 -11.45 -6.83
N ALA A 242 -18.92 -11.59 -6.55
CA ALA A 242 -19.44 -11.68 -5.19
C ALA A 242 -19.08 -10.48 -4.27
N ASN A 243 -18.84 -9.30 -4.84
CA ASN A 243 -18.65 -8.06 -4.08
C ASN A 243 -19.99 -7.65 -3.45
N LEU A 244 -20.05 -7.45 -2.13
CA LEU A 244 -21.34 -7.37 -1.45
C LEU A 244 -22.14 -6.14 -1.88
N PHE A 245 -21.51 -4.98 -2.00
CA PHE A 245 -22.23 -3.78 -2.41
C PHE A 245 -22.22 -3.66 -3.93
N ALA A 246 -21.10 -3.29 -4.52
CA ALA A 246 -21.00 -3.24 -5.98
C ALA A 246 -19.64 -3.72 -6.49
N GLY A 247 -19.61 -4.23 -7.72
CA GLY A 247 -18.35 -4.50 -8.41
C GLY A 247 -17.54 -3.22 -8.59
N LEU A 248 -18.17 -2.16 -9.12
CA LEU A 248 -17.55 -0.84 -9.27
C LEU A 248 -18.48 0.27 -8.82
N TYR A 249 -17.93 1.31 -8.19
CA TYR A 249 -18.62 2.52 -7.82
C TYR A 249 -17.86 3.77 -8.25
N VAL A 250 -18.48 4.62 -9.08
CA VAL A 250 -17.95 5.91 -9.50
C VAL A 250 -18.68 7.03 -8.77
N VAL A 251 -18.04 7.60 -7.74
CA VAL A 251 -18.55 8.74 -6.98
C VAL A 251 -18.27 10.02 -7.75
N ARG A 252 -17.02 10.35 -8.04
CA ARG A 252 -16.60 11.48 -8.88
C ARG A 252 -15.36 11.09 -9.68
N GLY A 253 -15.47 10.95 -11.00
CA GLY A 253 -14.35 10.53 -11.83
C GLY A 253 -14.76 9.91 -13.15
N ASN A 254 -13.81 9.29 -13.83
CA ASN A 254 -14.06 8.59 -15.08
C ASN A 254 -13.70 7.12 -14.92
N LEU A 255 -14.53 6.26 -15.51
CA LEU A 255 -14.29 4.83 -15.61
C LEU A 255 -14.40 4.41 -17.08
N THR A 256 -13.37 3.75 -17.58
CA THR A 256 -13.44 2.96 -18.81
C THR A 256 -13.21 1.51 -18.44
N LEU A 257 -14.16 0.64 -18.77
CA LEU A 257 -14.09 -0.79 -18.48
C LEU A 257 -14.22 -1.59 -19.77
N ASN A 258 -13.21 -2.41 -20.06
CA ASN A 258 -13.10 -3.20 -21.27
C ASN A 258 -12.93 -4.68 -20.94
N ASP A 259 -13.66 -5.55 -21.65
CA ASP A 259 -13.53 -7.01 -21.56
C ASP A 259 -13.60 -7.53 -20.12
N ALA A 260 -14.63 -7.12 -19.39
CA ALA A 260 -14.80 -7.44 -17.99
C ALA A 260 -16.00 -8.34 -17.71
N LEU A 261 -15.89 -9.17 -16.68
CA LEU A 261 -16.97 -9.96 -16.10
C LEU A 261 -17.31 -9.39 -14.72
N ILE A 262 -18.59 -9.06 -14.50
CA ILE A 262 -19.11 -8.66 -13.21
C ILE A 262 -20.23 -9.63 -12.82
N SER A 263 -20.02 -10.41 -11.78
CA SER A 263 -20.95 -11.44 -11.34
C SER A 263 -21.26 -11.39 -9.86
N ASN A 264 -22.45 -11.88 -9.50
CA ASN A 264 -22.87 -12.15 -8.12
C ASN A 264 -22.77 -10.95 -7.15
N SER A 265 -22.74 -9.71 -7.65
CA SER A 265 -22.73 -8.53 -6.78
C SER A 265 -24.10 -8.34 -6.15
N ALA A 266 -24.15 -8.15 -4.83
CA ALA A 266 -25.42 -8.27 -4.11
C ALA A 266 -26.32 -7.04 -4.25
N LEU A 267 -25.77 -5.83 -4.45
CA LEU A 267 -26.58 -4.65 -4.74
C LEU A 267 -26.55 -4.26 -6.22
N ALA A 268 -25.37 -4.00 -6.80
CA ALA A 268 -25.25 -3.54 -8.18
C ALA A 268 -23.96 -4.04 -8.87
N SER A 269 -23.99 -4.24 -10.18
CA SER A 269 -22.76 -4.51 -10.95
C SER A 269 -21.83 -3.29 -10.95
N ILE A 270 -22.39 -2.16 -11.40
CA ILE A 270 -21.73 -0.86 -11.51
C ILE A 270 -22.71 0.16 -10.96
N PHE A 271 -22.20 1.11 -10.18
CA PHE A 271 -22.97 2.23 -9.67
C PHE A 271 -22.23 3.54 -9.97
N SER A 272 -22.96 4.59 -10.32
CA SER A 272 -22.37 5.91 -10.56
C SER A 272 -23.30 6.99 -10.03
N ASP A 273 -22.73 7.97 -9.33
CA ASP A 273 -23.49 9.14 -8.90
C ASP A 273 -23.88 10.00 -10.11
N PRO A 274 -25.05 10.67 -10.08
CA PRO A 274 -25.51 11.48 -11.19
C PRO A 274 -24.69 12.77 -11.34
N ASN A 275 -24.23 13.06 -12.56
CA ASN A 275 -23.48 14.27 -12.96
C ASN A 275 -22.08 14.41 -12.33
N SER A 276 -21.49 13.34 -11.83
CA SER A 276 -20.21 13.39 -11.15
C SER A 276 -19.06 12.77 -11.93
N GLY A 277 -19.33 12.21 -13.11
CA GLY A 277 -18.35 11.44 -13.86
C GLY A 277 -18.82 10.94 -15.22
N SER A 278 -17.99 10.11 -15.84
CA SER A 278 -18.36 9.34 -17.03
C SER A 278 -18.00 7.87 -16.87
N VAL A 279 -18.87 6.99 -17.40
CA VAL A 279 -18.66 5.55 -17.41
C VAL A 279 -18.76 5.07 -18.86
N THR A 280 -17.70 4.44 -19.35
CA THR A 280 -17.61 3.83 -20.68
C THR A 280 -17.42 2.33 -20.52
N LEU A 281 -18.29 1.54 -21.14
CA LEU A 281 -18.28 0.08 -21.04
C LEU A 281 -18.15 -0.53 -22.44
N GLU A 282 -17.14 -1.36 -22.65
CA GLU A 282 -16.94 -2.13 -23.88
C GLU A 282 -16.76 -3.61 -23.54
N ASN A 283 -17.53 -4.49 -24.19
CA ASN A 283 -17.49 -5.94 -23.96
C ASN A 283 -17.63 -6.36 -22.48
N VAL A 284 -18.44 -5.62 -21.71
CA VAL A 284 -18.69 -5.94 -20.30
C VAL A 284 -19.87 -6.90 -20.18
N ASN A 285 -19.66 -8.01 -19.49
CA ASN A 285 -20.70 -8.98 -19.17
C ASN A 285 -21.08 -8.85 -17.69
N ALA A 286 -22.34 -8.48 -17.42
CA ALA A 286 -22.90 -8.46 -16.08
C ALA A 286 -23.90 -9.61 -15.94
N VAL A 287 -23.63 -10.56 -15.05
CA VAL A 287 -24.47 -11.76 -14.85
C VAL A 287 -24.81 -11.97 -13.39
N ASP A 288 -26.02 -12.46 -13.10
CA ASP A 288 -26.42 -12.88 -11.76
C ASP A 288 -26.25 -11.82 -10.66
N ASN A 289 -26.33 -10.53 -11.03
CA ASN A 289 -26.33 -9.41 -10.11
C ASN A 289 -27.77 -9.03 -9.73
N LEU A 290 -27.99 -8.53 -8.51
CA LEU A 290 -29.34 -8.13 -8.08
C LEU A 290 -29.88 -6.95 -8.91
N ASN A 291 -29.04 -5.95 -9.15
CA ASN A 291 -29.34 -4.83 -10.03
C ASN A 291 -28.22 -4.57 -11.03
N TYR A 292 -28.63 -4.05 -12.19
CA TYR A 292 -27.78 -3.44 -13.19
C TYR A 292 -27.96 -1.93 -13.01
N GLY A 293 -27.08 -1.30 -12.23
CA GLY A 293 -27.11 0.14 -11.96
C GLY A 293 -26.76 0.96 -13.20
#